data_AF-A0A9E2UT31-F1
#
_entry.id   AF-A0A9E2UT31-F1
#
_cell.length_a   1.000
_cell.length_b   1.000
_cell.length_c   1.000
_cell.angle_alpha   90.00
_cell.angle_beta   90.00
_cell.angle_gamma   90.00
#
_symmetry.space_group_name_H-M   'P 1'
#
loop_
_entity.id
_entity.type
_entity.pdbx_description
1 polymer ?
#
loop_
_entity_poly.entity_id
_entity_poly.type
_entity_poly.pdbx_seq_one_letter_code
_entity_poly.pdbx_strand_id
1 'polypeptide(L)'
;MEGEWDRLELLYGVDNIKRARGYAEIVYEESNPKVIEDIIKRIDTFGEKRVKAAFDIAAKKSPANPKRCYPYVKGIMDKWERRIK
;
A
#
# COMPACT_ATOMS: atom_id res chain seq x y z
N MET A 1 7.70 -20.68 5.87
CA MET A 1 7.20 -19.43 5.24
C MET A 1 6.99 -18.35 6.30
N GLU A 2 7.88 -18.29 7.30
CA GLU A 2 7.79 -17.37 8.47
C GLU A 2 8.75 -16.18 8.34
N GLY A 3 9.90 -16.36 7.67
CA GLY A 3 10.97 -15.34 7.67
C GLY A 3 10.66 -14.01 6.98
N GLU A 4 9.70 -13.92 6.05
CA GLU A 4 9.36 -12.61 5.46
C GLU A 4 8.59 -11.73 6.45
N TRP A 5 7.66 -12.29 7.23
CA TRP A 5 6.91 -11.52 8.22
C TRP A 5 7.78 -11.13 9.41
N ASP A 6 8.61 -12.06 9.92
CA ASP A 6 9.56 -11.78 11.00
C ASP A 6 10.54 -10.66 10.61
N ARG A 7 11.03 -10.70 9.37
CA ARG A 7 11.89 -9.62 8.83
C ARG A 7 11.15 -8.28 8.81
N LEU A 8 9.90 -8.25 8.33
CA LEU A 8 9.15 -6.99 8.28
C LEU A 8 8.89 -6.46 9.69
N GLU A 9 8.53 -7.31 10.64
CA GLU A 9 8.27 -6.92 12.03
C GLU A 9 9.52 -6.32 12.67
N LEU A 10 10.69 -6.92 12.43
CA LEU A 10 11.97 -6.39 12.89
C LEU A 10 12.32 -5.03 12.26
N LEU A 11 12.04 -4.85 10.96
CA LEU A 11 12.44 -3.64 10.22
C LEU A 11 11.50 -2.46 10.45
N TYR A 12 10.20 -2.71 10.47
CA TYR A 12 9.18 -1.66 10.43
C TYR A 12 8.31 -1.60 11.68
N GLY A 13 8.32 -2.65 12.51
CA GLY A 13 7.43 -2.77 13.66
C GLY A 13 6.01 -3.19 13.30
N VAL A 14 5.36 -3.85 14.25
CA VAL A 14 4.02 -4.44 14.10
C VAL A 14 2.97 -3.37 13.73
N ASP A 15 3.06 -2.17 14.29
CA ASP A 15 2.08 -1.10 14.05
C ASP A 15 2.09 -0.60 12.60
N ASN A 16 3.28 -0.46 12.00
CA ASN A 16 3.39 -0.03 10.60
C ASN A 16 2.91 -1.13 9.65
N ILE A 17 3.19 -2.39 9.97
CA ILE A 17 2.67 -3.54 9.22
C ILE A 17 1.15 -3.59 9.29
N LYS A 18 0.58 -3.46 10.49
CA LYS A 18 -0.87 -3.46 10.69
C LYS A 18 -1.54 -2.32 9.91
N ARG A 19 -0.95 -1.13 9.92
CA ARG A 19 -1.43 0.00 9.13
C ARG A 19 -1.36 -0.26 7.63
N ALA A 20 -0.23 -0.76 7.13
CA ALA A 20 -0.06 -1.10 5.72
C ALA A 20 -1.00 -2.24 5.28
N ARG A 21 -1.27 -3.22 6.15
CA ARG A 21 -2.27 -4.27 5.93
C ARG A 21 -3.67 -3.69 5.72
N GLY A 22 -4.09 -2.72 6.53
CA GLY A 22 -5.38 -2.06 6.33
C GLY A 22 -5.53 -1.38 4.96
N TYR A 23 -4.45 -0.85 4.40
CA TYR A 23 -4.45 -0.37 3.00
C TYR A 23 -4.50 -1.52 2.00
N ALA A 24 -3.73 -2.58 2.22
CA ALA A 24 -3.68 -3.74 1.34
C ALA A 24 -5.02 -4.50 1.26
N GLU A 25 -5.81 -4.53 2.34
CA GLU A 25 -7.17 -5.09 2.36
C GLU A 25 -8.10 -4.42 1.33
N ILE A 26 -7.92 -3.11 1.06
CA ILE A 26 -8.72 -2.38 0.07
C ILE A 26 -8.56 -2.98 -1.33
N VAL A 27 -7.39 -3.55 -1.60
CA VAL A 27 -6.98 -4.10 -2.90
C VAL A 27 -6.75 -5.62 -2.86
N TYR A 28 -7.19 -6.29 -1.78
CA TYR A 28 -7.13 -7.74 -1.59
C TYR A 28 -5.70 -8.34 -1.60
N GLU A 29 -4.75 -7.61 -1.03
CA GLU A 29 -3.31 -7.99 -1.00
C GLU A 29 -2.75 -8.05 0.44
N GLU A 30 -3.60 -8.16 1.47
CA GLU A 30 -3.22 -8.13 2.88
C GLU A 30 -2.32 -9.30 3.33
N SER A 31 -2.32 -10.37 2.56
CA SER A 31 -1.49 -11.57 2.74
C SER A 31 -0.16 -11.50 1.98
N ASN A 32 0.08 -10.45 1.20
CA ASN A 32 1.26 -10.31 0.35
C ASN A 32 2.33 -9.41 1.02
N PRO A 33 3.36 -9.97 1.66
CA PRO A 33 4.35 -9.20 2.42
C PRO A 33 5.12 -8.20 1.55
N LYS A 34 5.29 -8.46 0.25
CA LYS A 34 5.95 -7.51 -0.68
C LYS A 34 5.08 -6.27 -0.92
N VAL A 35 3.76 -6.44 -1.01
CA VAL A 35 2.83 -5.31 -1.12
C VAL A 35 2.78 -4.53 0.18
N ILE A 36 2.75 -5.21 1.34
CA ILE A 36 2.83 -4.55 2.64
C ILE A 36 4.10 -3.71 2.75
N GLU A 37 5.26 -4.27 2.42
CA GLU A 37 6.54 -3.55 2.48
C GLU A 37 6.55 -2.33 1.53
N ASP A 38 6.03 -2.45 0.30
CA ASP A 38 5.97 -1.33 -0.64
C ASP A 38 5.02 -0.22 -0.16
N ILE A 39 3.89 -0.58 0.50
CA ILE A 39 2.98 0.40 1.10
C ILE A 39 3.69 1.17 2.21
N ILE A 40 4.42 0.49 3.11
CA ILE A 40 5.18 1.15 4.19
C ILE A 40 6.16 2.16 3.60
N LYS A 41 6.99 1.73 2.63
CA LYS A 41 7.96 2.61 1.95
C LYS A 41 7.30 3.81 1.28
N ARG A 42 6.10 3.63 0.71
CA ARG A 42 5.35 4.71 0.08
C ARG A 42 4.76 5.68 1.10
N ILE A 43 4.37 5.21 2.29
CA ILE A 43 3.97 6.09 3.39
C ILE A 43 5.14 6.99 3.79
N ASP A 44 6.35 6.44 3.92
CA ASP A 44 7.55 7.22 4.23
C ASP A 44 7.91 8.21 3.13
N THR A 45 7.76 7.82 1.86
CA THR A 45 8.13 8.65 0.70
C THR A 45 7.14 9.78 0.42
N PHE A 46 5.83 9.49 0.47
CA PHE A 46 4.79 10.42 0.04
C PHE A 46 4.00 11.05 1.21
N GLY A 47 4.14 10.50 2.41
CA GLY A 47 3.30 10.80 3.54
C GLY A 47 1.96 10.05 3.49
N GLU A 48 1.45 9.72 4.68
CA GLU A 48 0.23 8.93 4.85
C GLU A 48 -0.99 9.53 4.14
N LYS A 49 -1.14 10.86 4.16
CA LYS A 49 -2.28 11.55 3.52
C LYS A 49 -2.38 11.24 2.01
N ARG A 50 -1.24 11.19 1.32
CA ARG A 50 -1.21 10.91 -0.13
C ARG A 50 -1.49 9.45 -0.40
N VAL A 51 -0.83 8.55 0.35
CA VAL A 51 -1.09 7.11 0.24
C VAL A 51 -2.58 6.83 0.44
N LYS A 52 -3.17 7.37 1.52
CA LYS A 52 -4.61 7.25 1.78
C LYS A 52 -5.46 7.73 0.61
N ALA A 53 -5.16 8.90 0.06
CA ALA A 53 -5.92 9.43 -1.08
C ALA A 53 -5.87 8.51 -2.32
N ALA A 54 -4.73 7.85 -2.58
CA ALA A 54 -4.61 6.90 -3.69
C ALA A 54 -5.46 5.64 -3.45
N PHE A 55 -5.43 5.10 -2.23
CA PHE A 55 -6.26 3.96 -1.85
C PHE A 55 -7.76 4.32 -1.83
N ASP A 56 -8.15 5.50 -1.36
CA ASP A 56 -9.54 5.98 -1.39
C ASP A 56 -10.09 6.04 -2.83
N ILE A 57 -9.25 6.37 -3.83
CA ILE A 57 -9.65 6.34 -5.25
C ILE A 57 -9.93 4.91 -5.72
N ALA A 58 -9.13 3.93 -5.30
CA ALA A 58 -9.35 2.51 -5.61
C ALA A 58 -10.56 1.95 -4.86
N ALA A 59 -10.76 2.33 -3.59
CA ALA A 59 -11.87 1.89 -2.75
C ALA A 59 -13.25 2.29 -3.32
N LYS A 60 -13.34 3.41 -4.03
CA LYS A 60 -14.57 3.85 -4.73
C LYS A 60 -14.96 2.95 -5.91
N LYS A 61 -14.10 2.03 -6.33
CA LYS A 61 -14.41 1.08 -7.40
C LYS A 61 -15.15 -0.14 -6.84
N SER A 62 -16.00 -0.74 -7.68
CA SER A 62 -16.65 -2.00 -7.32
C SER A 62 -15.61 -3.08 -7.00
N PRO A 63 -15.91 -4.04 -6.11
CA PRO A 63 -15.00 -5.15 -5.78
C PRO A 63 -14.43 -5.88 -6.99
N ALA A 64 -15.25 -6.12 -8.02
CA ALA A 64 -14.84 -6.80 -9.26
C ALA A 64 -14.14 -5.89 -10.28
N ASN A 65 -13.93 -4.61 -9.97
CA ASN A 65 -13.29 -3.70 -10.91
C ASN A 65 -11.78 -4.00 -10.99
N PRO A 66 -11.21 -4.19 -12.18
CA PRO A 66 -9.78 -4.47 -12.32
C PRO A 66 -8.88 -3.31 -11.85
N LYS A 67 -9.41 -2.10 -11.67
CA LYS A 67 -8.68 -0.96 -11.08
C LYS A 67 -8.67 -0.98 -9.55
N ARG A 68 -9.39 -1.88 -8.89
CA ARG A 68 -9.29 -2.09 -7.45
C ARG A 68 -8.16 -3.06 -7.14
N CYS A 69 -6.94 -2.66 -7.52
CA CYS A 69 -5.74 -3.46 -7.39
C CYS A 69 -4.55 -2.56 -7.02
N TYR A 70 -3.53 -3.16 -6.40
CA TYR A 70 -2.35 -2.41 -5.96
C TYR A 70 -1.58 -1.72 -7.11
N PRO A 71 -1.38 -2.35 -8.29
CA PRO A 71 -0.70 -1.68 -9.42
C PRO A 71 -1.38 -0.37 -9.87
N TYR A 72 -2.71 -0.32 -9.81
CA TYR A 72 -3.45 0.90 -10.13
C TYR A 72 -3.21 2.00 -9.10
N VAL A 73 -3.22 1.65 -7.81
CA VAL A 73 -2.90 2.56 -6.69
C VAL A 73 -1.47 3.11 -6.82
N LYS A 74 -0.49 2.24 -7.11
CA LYS A 74 0.89 2.61 -7.42
C LYS A 74 0.98 3.60 -8.58
N GLY A 75 0.28 3.33 -9.68
CA GLY A 75 0.22 4.23 -10.84
C GLY A 75 -0.37 5.61 -10.54
N ILE A 76 -1.28 5.75 -9.56
CA ILE A 76 -1.77 7.05 -9.10
C ILE A 76 -0.66 7.83 -8.38
N MET A 77 0.04 7.19 -7.45
CA MET A 77 1.11 7.83 -6.68
C MET A 77 2.30 8.23 -7.56
N ASP A 78 2.72 7.35 -8.46
CA ASP A 78 3.84 7.62 -9.37
C ASP A 78 3.53 8.81 -10.31
N LYS A 79 2.26 9.01 -10.69
CA LYS A 79 1.82 10.20 -11.43
C LYS A 79 1.92 11.48 -10.60
N TRP A 80 1.71 11.42 -9.28
CA TRP A 80 1.88 12.59 -8.41
C TRP A 80 3.35 12.92 -8.20
N GLU A 81 4.23 11.92 -8.08
CA GLU A 81 5.67 12.13 -7.97
C GLU A 81 6.21 12.91 -9.19
N ARG A 82 5.84 12.49 -10.40
CA ARG A 82 6.27 13.11 -11.66
C ARG A 82 5.79 14.55 -11.87
N ARG A 83 4.84 15.03 -11.07
CA ARG A 83 4.33 16.41 -11.14
C ARG A 83 5.05 17.37 -10.19
N ILE A 84 5.90 16.85 -9.31
CA ILE A 84 6.63 17.61 -8.29
C ILE A 84 8.11 17.77 -8.67
N LYS A 85 8.63 16.91 -9.56
CA LYS A 85 9.93 17.05 -10.22
C LYS A 85 9.78 17.89 -11.49
#